data_AF-A0A9P7J6W1-F1
#
_entry.id   AF-A0A9P7J6W1-F1
#
_cell.length_a   1.000
_cell.length_b   1.000
_cell.length_c   1.000
_cell.angle_alpha   90.00
_cell.angle_beta   90.00
_cell.angle_gamma   90.00
#
_symmetry.space_group_name_H-M   'P 1'
#
loop_
_entity.id
_entity.type
_entity.pdbx_description
1 polymer ?
#
loop_
_entity_poly.entity_id
_entity_poly.type
_entity_poly.pdbx_seq_one_letter_code
_entity_poly.pdbx_strand_id
1 'polypeptide(L)'
;MSWMNSGSNQKSETEIAHLIKGVLLQEDFNTKHLEDFSVRKSLQEMDNDPKGNKIEFLYDWMQASVTIWIPMKLREDEARPFSISGLHFCPLIKVIRLAFMDIQAGAFHLSPFKHLWKDPLDNHQERIYNELYTSDSWLDTQDEVQKLPREPRCTLEWVVAGLMFFLDATHLADFGTAKAWPLYMYFRNLMKYTHSTPKSSACHLVGFLLLCHFDVCASAAG
;
A
#
# COMPACT_ATOMS: atom_id res chain seq x y z
N MET A 1 -22.22 28.58 21.10
CA MET A 1 -20.76 28.66 20.88
C MET A 1 -19.94 27.65 21.69
N SER A 2 -20.43 27.09 22.81
CA SER A 2 -19.64 26.11 23.60
C SER A 2 -19.20 24.87 22.81
N TRP A 3 -20.06 24.34 21.94
CA TRP A 3 -19.74 23.22 21.06
C TRP A 3 -18.67 23.54 20.00
N MET A 4 -18.77 24.72 19.35
CA MET A 4 -17.77 25.20 18.39
C MET A 4 -16.38 25.26 19.02
N ASN A 5 -16.32 25.74 20.27
CA ASN A 5 -15.07 25.90 21.03
C ASN A 5 -14.64 24.64 21.79
N SER A 6 -15.27 23.49 21.50
CA SER A 6 -14.94 22.20 22.11
C SER A 6 -14.31 21.24 21.09
N GLY A 7 -13.25 20.52 21.48
CA GLY A 7 -12.60 19.51 20.64
C GLY A 7 -11.51 20.05 19.69
N SER A 8 -11.47 19.52 18.46
CA SER A 8 -10.47 19.84 17.43
C SER A 8 -10.56 21.27 16.88
N ASN A 9 -9.41 21.86 16.56
CA ASN A 9 -9.25 23.20 15.94
C ASN A 9 -9.68 23.27 14.46
N GLN A 10 -10.26 22.21 13.91
CA GLN A 10 -10.69 22.16 12.50
C GLN A 10 -12.07 22.78 12.23
N LYS A 11 -12.80 23.25 13.26
CA LYS A 11 -14.10 23.91 13.08
C LYS A 11 -13.89 25.40 12.79
N SER A 12 -14.24 25.86 11.59
CA SER A 12 -14.18 27.27 11.23
C SER A 12 -15.55 27.95 11.40
N GLU A 13 -15.53 29.27 11.59
CA GLU A 13 -16.75 30.08 11.64
C GLU A 13 -17.58 29.95 10.35
N THR A 14 -16.91 29.90 9.20
CA THR A 14 -17.53 29.74 7.87
C THR A 14 -18.27 28.40 7.75
N GLU A 15 -17.65 27.29 8.16
CA GLU A 15 -18.27 25.96 8.09
C GLU A 15 -19.50 25.85 9.00
N ILE A 16 -19.49 26.54 10.15
CA ILE A 16 -20.65 26.56 11.06
C ILE A 16 -21.78 27.39 10.49
N ALA A 17 -21.47 28.53 9.89
CA ALA A 17 -22.48 29.31 9.18
C ALA A 17 -23.10 28.51 8.02
N HIS A 18 -22.29 27.71 7.32
CA HIS A 18 -22.75 26.81 6.27
C HIS A 18 -23.64 25.69 6.81
N LEU A 19 -23.27 25.01 7.90
CA LEU A 19 -24.11 23.98 8.54
C LEU A 19 -25.47 24.55 8.95
N ILE A 20 -25.50 25.73 9.55
CA ILE A 20 -26.75 26.34 10.04
C ILE A 20 -27.64 26.76 8.86
N LYS A 21 -27.11 27.55 7.93
CA LYS A 21 -27.92 28.14 6.85
C LYS A 21 -28.16 27.18 5.68
N GLY A 22 -27.14 26.40 5.34
CA GLY A 22 -27.16 25.48 4.20
C GLY A 22 -27.76 24.11 4.50
N VAL A 23 -27.91 23.73 5.78
CA VAL A 23 -28.49 22.43 6.16
C VAL A 23 -29.65 22.59 7.14
N LEU A 24 -29.39 23.12 8.35
CA LEU A 24 -30.38 23.07 9.45
C LEU A 24 -31.60 23.98 9.24
N LEU A 25 -31.46 25.05 8.44
CA LEU A 25 -32.53 26.01 8.14
C LEU A 25 -33.18 25.80 6.77
N GLN A 26 -32.81 24.74 6.02
CA GLN A 26 -33.47 24.44 4.75
C GLN A 26 -34.91 23.97 4.99
N GLU A 27 -35.83 24.33 4.09
CA GLU A 27 -37.27 24.05 4.24
C GLU A 27 -37.61 22.55 4.23
N ASP A 28 -36.74 21.74 3.62
CA ASP A 28 -36.83 20.28 3.54
C ASP A 28 -36.14 19.56 4.71
N PHE A 29 -35.43 20.28 5.58
CA PHE A 29 -34.72 19.72 6.72
C PHE A 29 -35.63 19.63 7.95
N ASN A 30 -35.96 18.41 8.36
CA ASN A 30 -36.73 18.17 9.59
C ASN A 30 -35.81 17.88 10.77
N THR A 31 -35.79 18.77 11.76
CA THR A 31 -34.97 18.64 12.97
C THR A 31 -35.30 17.42 13.82
N LYS A 32 -36.52 16.86 13.72
CA LYS A 32 -36.90 15.64 14.43
C LYS A 32 -36.11 14.40 13.99
N HIS A 33 -35.53 14.40 12.79
CA HIS A 33 -34.69 13.30 12.32
C HIS A 33 -33.38 13.19 13.13
N LEU A 34 -32.99 14.22 13.88
CA LEU A 34 -31.79 14.24 14.71
C LEU A 34 -32.01 13.62 16.10
N GLU A 35 -33.25 13.37 16.53
CA GLU A 35 -33.55 12.86 17.87
C GLU A 35 -33.04 11.43 18.08
N ASP A 36 -33.19 10.58 17.06
CA ASP A 36 -32.69 9.19 17.05
C ASP A 36 -31.35 9.05 16.30
N PHE A 37 -30.75 10.17 15.91
CA PHE A 37 -29.51 10.15 15.12
C PHE A 37 -28.35 9.66 15.99
N SER A 38 -27.78 8.54 15.58
CA SER A 38 -26.57 7.98 16.16
C SER A 38 -25.54 7.80 15.07
N VAL A 39 -24.42 8.52 15.20
CA VAL A 39 -23.27 8.39 14.30
C VAL A 39 -22.90 6.91 14.13
N ARG A 40 -22.83 6.14 15.21
CA ARG A 40 -22.47 4.72 15.15
C ARG A 40 -23.44 3.88 14.30
N LYS A 41 -24.75 4.15 14.39
CA LYS A 41 -25.77 3.39 13.65
C LYS A 41 -25.74 3.75 12.16
N SER A 42 -25.67 5.03 11.82
CA SER A 42 -25.56 5.47 10.43
C SER A 42 -24.31 4.94 9.74
N LEU A 43 -23.19 4.82 10.47
CA LEU A 43 -21.97 4.22 9.94
C LEU A 43 -22.10 2.73 9.67
N GLN A 44 -22.75 1.99 10.57
CA GLN A 44 -23.04 0.59 10.32
C GLN A 44 -23.96 0.41 9.11
N GLU A 45 -24.92 1.30 8.90
CA GLU A 45 -25.80 1.26 7.73
C GLU A 45 -25.03 1.55 6.43
N MET A 46 -24.08 2.51 6.44
CA MET A 46 -23.19 2.79 5.31
C MET A 46 -22.23 1.63 5.01
N ASP A 47 -21.63 1.03 6.04
CA ASP A 47 -20.72 -0.12 5.91
C ASP A 47 -21.43 -1.35 5.32
N ASN A 48 -22.74 -1.49 5.58
CA ASN A 48 -23.56 -2.62 5.14
C ASN A 48 -24.34 -2.38 3.84
N ASP A 49 -24.19 -1.23 3.17
CA ASP A 49 -24.93 -0.95 1.93
C ASP A 49 -24.45 -1.86 0.77
N PRO A 50 -25.28 -2.83 0.31
CA PRO A 50 -24.91 -3.71 -0.80
C PRO A 50 -24.88 -2.99 -2.15
N LYS A 51 -25.38 -1.74 -2.23
CA LYS A 51 -25.38 -0.90 -3.43
C LYS A 51 -24.19 0.07 -3.50
N GLY A 52 -23.28 0.04 -2.53
CA GLY A 52 -22.04 0.81 -2.58
C GLY A 52 -21.42 0.63 -3.96
N ASN A 53 -21.33 1.72 -4.73
CA ASN A 53 -20.85 1.71 -6.11
C ASN A 53 -19.66 0.76 -6.20
N LYS A 54 -19.74 -0.27 -7.07
CA LYS A 54 -18.59 -1.13 -7.36
C LYS A 54 -17.41 -0.19 -7.56
N ILE A 55 -16.39 -0.33 -6.72
CA ILE A 55 -15.16 0.43 -6.89
C ILE A 55 -14.60 -0.03 -8.24
N GLU A 56 -14.84 0.77 -9.28
CA GLU A 56 -14.25 0.55 -10.60
C GLU A 56 -12.79 0.97 -10.47
N PHE A 57 -11.97 -0.01 -10.10
CA PHE A 57 -10.54 0.21 -10.05
C PHE A 57 -10.03 0.42 -11.47
N LEU A 58 -9.13 1.39 -11.66
CA LEU A 58 -8.54 1.78 -12.96
C LEU A 58 -7.77 0.65 -13.68
N TYR A 59 -7.53 -0.48 -13.00
CA TYR A 59 -6.78 -1.62 -13.52
C TYR A 59 -7.65 -2.88 -13.56
N ASP A 60 -7.28 -3.90 -14.35
CA ASP A 60 -7.90 -5.23 -14.28
C ASP A 60 -7.52 -5.92 -12.95
N TRP A 61 -8.11 -5.47 -11.86
CA TRP A 61 -7.96 -6.05 -10.53
C TRP A 61 -8.65 -7.42 -10.51
N MET A 62 -7.94 -8.41 -9.98
CA MET A 62 -8.47 -9.75 -9.77
C MET A 62 -8.83 -9.94 -8.30
N GLN A 63 -9.84 -10.77 -8.06
CA GLN A 63 -10.23 -11.17 -6.73
C GLN A 63 -9.88 -12.65 -6.53
N ALA A 64 -9.26 -12.97 -5.40
CA ALA A 64 -8.97 -14.35 -5.01
C ALA A 64 -9.20 -14.56 -3.51
N SER A 65 -9.27 -15.84 -3.13
CA SER A 65 -9.15 -16.27 -1.74
C SER A 65 -7.83 -17.01 -1.58
N VAL A 66 -7.06 -16.68 -0.54
CA VAL A 66 -5.73 -17.26 -0.30
C VAL A 66 -5.70 -17.84 1.10
N THR A 67 -5.17 -19.06 1.22
CA THR A 67 -4.90 -19.68 2.52
C THR A 67 -3.45 -19.46 2.91
N ILE A 68 -3.22 -18.79 4.04
CA ILE A 68 -1.89 -18.60 4.63
C ILE A 68 -1.72 -19.49 5.85
N TRP A 69 -0.50 -19.89 6.16
CA TRP A 69 -0.18 -20.70 7.34
C TRP A 69 0.37 -19.81 8.44
N ILE A 70 -0.35 -19.68 9.55
CA ILE A 70 0.04 -18.80 10.66
C ILE A 70 0.81 -19.62 11.70
N PRO A 71 2.09 -19.27 11.99
CA PRO A 71 2.84 -19.94 13.04
C PRO A 71 2.28 -19.56 14.42
N MET A 72 1.95 -20.57 15.23
CA MET A 72 1.48 -20.36 16.60
C MET A 72 2.65 -20.32 17.59
N LYS A 73 2.55 -19.47 18.62
CA LYS A 73 3.63 -19.23 19.60
C LYS A 73 3.84 -20.37 20.61
N LEU A 74 2.95 -21.37 20.67
CA LEU A 74 3.12 -22.49 21.59
C LEU A 74 4.04 -23.55 20.97
N ARG A 75 5.07 -23.91 21.74
CA ARG A 75 6.06 -24.92 21.42
C ARG A 75 5.32 -26.25 21.28
N GLU A 76 5.05 -26.66 20.03
CA GLU A 76 4.47 -27.93 19.52
C GLU A 76 3.22 -27.78 18.63
N ASP A 77 2.62 -26.60 18.47
CA ASP A 77 1.48 -26.45 17.56
C ASP A 77 1.94 -26.26 16.10
N GLU A 78 1.54 -27.18 15.21
CA GLU A 78 1.69 -27.05 13.76
C GLU A 78 1.01 -25.76 13.26
N ALA A 79 1.57 -25.15 12.21
CA ALA A 79 1.01 -23.93 11.63
C ALA A 79 -0.46 -24.16 11.25
N ARG A 80 -1.34 -23.19 11.56
CA ARG A 80 -2.77 -23.33 11.23
C ARG A 80 -3.10 -22.62 9.91
N PRO A 81 -3.89 -23.25 9.04
CA PRO A 81 -4.34 -22.59 7.81
C PRO A 81 -5.36 -21.51 8.17
N PHE A 82 -5.17 -20.32 7.62
CA PHE A 82 -6.08 -19.20 7.73
C PHE A 82 -6.47 -18.74 6.34
N SER A 83 -7.77 -18.78 6.04
CA SER A 83 -8.27 -18.41 4.72
C SER A 83 -8.66 -16.94 4.70
N ILE A 84 -8.02 -16.18 3.82
CA ILE A 84 -8.32 -14.78 3.56
C ILE A 84 -9.19 -14.74 2.31
N SER A 85 -10.47 -14.42 2.49
CA SER A 85 -11.38 -14.14 1.39
C SER A 85 -11.28 -12.68 0.94
N GLY A 86 -11.45 -12.42 -0.35
CA GLY A 86 -11.57 -11.06 -0.87
C GLY A 86 -10.25 -10.31 -1.03
N LEU A 87 -9.14 -11.01 -1.25
CA LEU A 87 -7.90 -10.40 -1.72
C LEU A 87 -8.15 -9.82 -3.11
N HIS A 88 -8.04 -8.51 -3.23
CA HIS A 88 -8.01 -7.84 -4.52
C HIS A 88 -6.54 -7.60 -4.88
N PHE A 89 -6.11 -7.95 -6.09
CA PHE A 89 -4.72 -7.76 -6.50
C PHE A 89 -4.56 -7.54 -8.00
N CYS A 90 -3.46 -6.90 -8.36
CA CYS A 90 -2.98 -6.80 -9.74
C CYS A 90 -1.92 -7.89 -9.98
N PRO A 91 -1.96 -8.64 -11.09
CA PRO A 91 -0.93 -9.63 -11.38
C PRO A 91 0.44 -8.96 -11.50
N LEU A 92 1.43 -9.44 -10.74
CA LEU A 92 2.76 -8.82 -10.67
C LEU A 92 3.42 -8.64 -12.03
N ILE A 93 3.33 -9.64 -12.91
CA ILE A 93 3.88 -9.55 -14.27
C ILE A 93 3.27 -8.39 -15.06
N LYS A 94 1.98 -8.10 -14.87
CA LYS A 94 1.33 -6.96 -15.51
C LYS A 94 1.88 -5.64 -14.96
N VAL A 95 2.02 -5.52 -13.65
CA VAL A 95 2.58 -4.32 -13.01
C VAL A 95 4.02 -4.09 -13.46
N ILE A 96 4.83 -5.14 -13.53
CA ILE A 96 6.22 -5.08 -14.01
C ILE A 96 6.25 -4.61 -15.47
N ARG A 97 5.46 -5.22 -16.36
CA ARG A 97 5.40 -4.79 -17.76
C ARG A 97 5.03 -3.31 -17.89
N LEU A 98 4.00 -2.87 -17.16
CA LEU A 98 3.57 -1.47 -17.19
C LEU A 98 4.67 -0.53 -16.69
N ALA A 99 5.36 -0.87 -15.59
CA ALA A 99 6.43 -0.04 -15.06
C ALA A 99 7.61 0.10 -16.03
N PHE A 100 7.96 -0.95 -16.76
CA PHE A 100 9.02 -0.91 -17.77
C PHE A 100 8.59 -0.29 -19.12
N MET A 101 7.28 -0.14 -19.35
CA MET A 101 6.72 0.59 -20.50
C MET A 101 6.47 2.07 -20.21
N ASP A 102 6.47 2.46 -18.94
CA ASP A 102 6.22 3.82 -18.50
C ASP A 102 7.39 4.76 -18.84
N ILE A 103 7.10 6.06 -18.96
CA ILE A 103 8.13 7.08 -19.20
C ILE A 103 9.20 7.10 -18.10
N GLN A 104 8.84 6.72 -16.87
CA GLN A 104 9.76 6.63 -15.74
C GLN A 104 10.74 5.44 -15.82
N ALA A 105 10.54 4.49 -16.74
CA ALA A 105 11.47 3.38 -16.96
C ALA A 105 12.89 3.88 -17.31
N GLY A 106 13.02 5.06 -17.92
CA GLY A 106 14.31 5.69 -18.21
C GLY A 106 15.13 6.03 -16.95
N ALA A 107 14.50 6.10 -15.77
CA ALA A 107 15.19 6.32 -14.51
C ALA A 107 15.69 5.02 -13.84
N PHE A 108 15.39 3.84 -14.43
CA PHE A 108 15.77 2.56 -13.84
C PHE A 108 17.26 2.28 -14.06
N HIS A 109 17.95 1.93 -12.99
CA HIS A 109 19.27 1.30 -13.07
C HIS A 109 19.11 -0.18 -13.42
N LEU A 110 19.39 -0.50 -14.69
CA LEU A 110 19.33 -1.87 -15.22
C LEU A 110 20.66 -2.61 -15.05
N SER A 111 21.77 -1.88 -15.17
CA SER A 111 23.12 -2.42 -15.00
C SER A 111 23.65 -2.13 -13.60
N PRO A 112 24.01 -3.17 -12.82
CA PRO A 112 24.60 -2.97 -11.51
C PRO A 112 26.07 -2.56 -11.59
N PHE A 113 26.57 -1.95 -10.52
CA PHE A 113 27.96 -1.50 -10.45
C PHE A 113 28.46 -1.42 -9.01
N LYS A 114 29.79 -1.45 -8.84
CA LYS A 114 30.40 -1.17 -7.55
C LYS A 114 30.55 0.34 -7.36
N HIS A 115 29.87 0.89 -6.36
CA HIS A 115 30.05 2.28 -5.97
C HIS A 115 31.24 2.39 -5.01
N LEU A 116 32.25 3.17 -5.40
CA LEU A 116 33.47 3.37 -4.63
C LEU A 116 33.62 4.86 -4.29
N TRP A 117 33.86 5.16 -3.03
CA TRP A 117 34.35 6.46 -2.61
C TRP A 117 35.88 6.45 -2.72
N LYS A 118 36.45 7.60 -3.08
CA LYS A 118 37.89 7.77 -3.20
C LYS A 118 38.28 9.00 -2.40
N ASP A 119 39.14 8.80 -1.41
CA ASP A 119 39.66 9.88 -0.60
C ASP A 119 40.54 10.80 -1.47
N PRO A 120 40.27 12.12 -1.52
CA PRO A 120 41.04 13.06 -2.33
C PRO A 120 42.46 13.32 -1.79
N LEU A 121 42.76 12.99 -0.54
CA LEU A 121 44.03 13.28 0.13
C LEU A 121 45.05 12.14 0.00
N ASP A 122 44.63 10.89 0.21
CA ASP A 122 45.52 9.73 0.22
C ASP A 122 45.20 8.68 -0.86
N ASN A 123 44.19 8.95 -1.70
CA ASN A 123 43.76 8.08 -2.80
C ASN A 123 43.26 6.69 -2.32
N HIS A 124 42.95 6.53 -1.03
CA HIS A 124 42.30 5.34 -0.50
C HIS A 124 40.91 5.17 -1.13
N GLN A 125 40.50 3.92 -1.37
CA GLN A 125 39.18 3.62 -1.93
C GLN A 125 38.37 2.78 -0.95
N GLU A 126 37.15 3.23 -0.70
CA GLU A 126 36.20 2.53 0.15
C GLU A 126 34.93 2.17 -0.63
N ARG A 127 34.34 1.04 -0.26
CA ARG A 127 33.11 0.54 -0.86
C ARG A 127 31.90 1.23 -0.25
N ILE A 128 31.07 1.85 -1.07
CA ILE A 128 29.78 2.43 -0.66
C ILE A 128 28.65 1.43 -0.93
N TYR A 129 27.82 1.21 0.09
CA TYR A 129 26.58 0.42 0.00
C TYR A 129 25.37 1.32 0.20
N ASN A 130 24.95 2.01 -0.86
CA ASN A 130 23.83 2.94 -0.81
C ASN A 130 22.56 2.40 -1.47
N GLU A 131 22.68 1.65 -2.57
CA GLU A 131 21.53 1.20 -3.37
C GLU A 131 21.58 -0.29 -3.63
N LEU A 132 20.43 -0.94 -3.82
CA LEU A 132 20.42 -2.40 -3.96
C LEU A 132 21.13 -2.85 -5.23
N TYR A 133 21.00 -2.14 -6.36
CA TYR A 133 21.75 -2.42 -7.59
C TYR A 133 23.26 -2.14 -7.48
N THR A 134 23.72 -1.62 -6.34
CA THR A 134 25.15 -1.49 -6.03
C THR A 134 25.66 -2.55 -5.06
N SER A 135 24.76 -3.37 -4.50
CA SER A 135 25.09 -4.41 -3.53
C SER A 135 25.71 -5.64 -4.19
N ASP A 136 26.49 -6.40 -3.41
CA ASP A 136 27.13 -7.61 -3.92
C ASP A 136 26.08 -8.68 -4.29
N SER A 137 25.00 -8.81 -3.50
CA SER A 137 23.91 -9.74 -3.82
C SER A 137 23.26 -9.46 -5.18
N TRP A 138 23.11 -8.19 -5.57
CA TRP A 138 22.59 -7.85 -6.89
C TRP A 138 23.61 -8.11 -8.01
N LEU A 139 24.89 -7.80 -7.77
CA LEU A 139 25.97 -8.09 -8.73
C LEU A 139 26.05 -9.59 -9.02
N ASP A 140 26.00 -10.41 -7.97
CA ASP A 140 26.03 -11.86 -8.06
C ASP A 140 24.78 -12.39 -8.78
N THR A 141 23.59 -11.91 -8.41
CA THR A 141 22.32 -12.30 -9.07
C THR A 141 22.33 -11.92 -10.56
N GLN A 142 22.85 -10.73 -10.91
CA GLN A 142 22.95 -10.32 -12.31
C GLN A 142 23.91 -11.23 -13.08
N ASP A 143 25.06 -11.59 -12.50
CA ASP A 143 26.02 -12.51 -13.12
C ASP A 143 25.42 -13.92 -13.31
N GLU A 144 24.67 -14.44 -12.33
CA GLU A 144 23.92 -15.69 -12.45
C GLU A 144 22.91 -15.63 -13.59
N VAL A 145 22.12 -14.56 -13.68
CA VAL A 145 21.13 -14.35 -14.74
C VAL A 145 21.79 -14.30 -16.12
N GLN A 146 22.95 -13.67 -16.26
CA GLN A 146 23.67 -13.61 -17.55
C GLN A 146 24.25 -14.97 -17.99
N LYS A 147 24.48 -15.90 -17.06
CA LYS A 147 25.00 -17.25 -17.36
C LYS A 147 23.92 -18.24 -17.78
N LEU A 148 22.66 -17.91 -17.56
CA LEU A 148 21.54 -18.78 -17.95
C LEU A 148 21.45 -18.94 -19.47
N PRO A 149 20.97 -20.10 -19.97
CA PRO A 149 20.82 -20.34 -21.39
C PRO A 149 19.80 -19.36 -21.99
N ARG A 150 20.22 -18.62 -23.02
CA ARG A 150 19.36 -17.64 -23.68
C ARG A 150 18.19 -18.30 -24.40
N GLU A 151 17.05 -17.63 -24.36
CA GLU A 151 15.87 -18.07 -25.08
C GLU A 151 16.09 -17.96 -26.61
N PRO A 152 15.71 -18.98 -27.40
CA PRO A 152 15.91 -18.97 -28.84
C PRO A 152 15.25 -17.74 -29.48
N ARG A 153 16.04 -16.99 -30.27
CA ARG A 153 15.63 -15.76 -30.99
C ARG A 153 15.42 -14.51 -30.11
N CYS A 154 15.77 -14.54 -28.83
CA CYS A 154 15.78 -13.35 -27.99
C CYS A 154 17.19 -12.73 -27.95
N THR A 155 17.31 -11.48 -28.40
CA THR A 155 18.57 -10.71 -28.39
C THR A 155 18.60 -9.63 -27.32
N LEU A 156 17.54 -9.53 -26.50
CA LEU A 156 17.44 -8.53 -25.44
C LEU A 156 18.35 -8.90 -24.27
N GLU A 157 18.85 -7.87 -23.59
CA GLU A 157 19.58 -8.06 -22.34
C GLU A 157 18.66 -8.59 -21.24
N TRP A 158 19.22 -9.42 -20.36
CA TRP A 158 18.51 -9.92 -19.18
C TRP A 158 18.87 -9.03 -18.00
N VAL A 159 17.86 -8.48 -17.35
CA VAL A 159 18.05 -7.49 -16.27
C VAL A 159 17.31 -7.96 -15.03
N VAL A 160 17.93 -7.78 -13.87
CA VAL A 160 17.26 -8.02 -12.59
C VAL A 160 16.30 -6.86 -12.30
N ALA A 161 15.03 -7.20 -12.07
CA ALA A 161 14.02 -6.27 -11.55
C ALA A 161 13.84 -6.54 -10.05
N GLY A 162 14.26 -5.58 -9.23
CA GLY A 162 14.16 -5.73 -7.77
C GLY A 162 12.84 -5.20 -7.26
N LEU A 163 12.10 -6.03 -6.53
CA LEU A 163 10.79 -5.68 -5.99
C LEU A 163 10.85 -5.52 -4.46
N MET A 164 10.25 -4.45 -3.95
CA MET A 164 10.02 -4.23 -2.51
C MET A 164 8.54 -4.19 -2.23
N PHE A 165 8.08 -5.02 -1.31
CA PHE A 165 6.69 -5.05 -0.87
C PHE A 165 6.54 -4.42 0.51
N PHE A 166 5.48 -3.62 0.68
CA PHE A 166 5.10 -3.03 1.95
C PHE A 166 3.60 -3.23 2.16
N LEU A 167 3.23 -3.52 3.40
CA LEU A 167 1.85 -3.65 3.83
C LEU A 167 1.70 -2.83 5.10
N ASP A 168 0.81 -1.85 5.10
CA ASP A 168 0.46 -1.08 6.29
C ASP A 168 -1.06 -1.14 6.53
N ALA A 169 -1.47 -0.86 7.75
CA ALA A 169 -2.89 -0.76 8.09
C ALA A 169 -3.37 0.63 7.73
N THR A 170 -4.37 0.73 6.85
CA THR A 170 -5.03 1.99 6.54
C THR A 170 -6.46 1.98 7.05
N HIS A 171 -6.83 3.09 7.70
CA HIS A 171 -8.20 3.35 8.11
C HIS A 171 -8.96 3.87 6.88
N LEU A 172 -9.95 3.10 6.40
CA LEU A 172 -10.63 3.40 5.13
C LEU A 172 -11.59 4.59 5.22
N ALA A 173 -12.08 4.93 6.42
CA ALA A 173 -13.01 6.02 6.64
C ALA A 173 -12.79 6.64 8.02
N ASP A 174 -12.84 7.96 8.18
CA ASP A 174 -12.78 8.64 9.50
C ASP A 174 -13.86 8.13 10.47
N PHE A 175 -14.90 7.54 9.89
CA PHE A 175 -16.05 6.99 10.58
C PHE A 175 -16.36 5.61 9.97
N GLY A 176 -16.10 4.54 10.72
CA GLY A 176 -16.23 3.14 10.29
C GLY A 176 -15.25 2.24 11.05
N THR A 177 -15.47 0.92 11.05
CA THR A 177 -14.52 -0.05 11.66
C THR A 177 -13.73 -0.84 10.63
N ALA A 178 -14.01 -0.62 9.34
CA ALA A 178 -13.36 -1.28 8.24
C ALA A 178 -11.87 -0.88 8.15
N LYS A 179 -11.00 -1.89 8.20
CA LYS A 179 -9.56 -1.74 7.96
C LYS A 179 -9.23 -2.37 6.62
N ALA A 180 -8.51 -1.63 5.78
CA ALA A 180 -7.82 -2.21 4.63
C ALA A 180 -6.34 -2.29 4.91
N TRP A 181 -5.71 -3.26 4.25
CA TRP A 181 -4.26 -3.34 4.19
C TRP A 181 -3.84 -3.26 2.74
N PRO A 182 -3.52 -2.06 2.23
CA PRO A 182 -2.98 -1.90 0.89
C PRO A 182 -1.58 -2.50 0.80
N LEU A 183 -1.39 -3.34 -0.21
CA LEU A 183 -0.10 -3.88 -0.58
C LEU A 183 0.53 -2.97 -1.62
N TYR A 184 1.62 -2.33 -1.24
CA TYR A 184 2.42 -1.49 -2.12
C TYR A 184 3.65 -2.22 -2.62
N MET A 185 4.08 -1.84 -3.81
CA MET A 185 5.29 -2.35 -4.45
C MET A 185 6.13 -1.19 -4.97
N TYR A 186 7.43 -1.23 -4.72
CA TYR A 186 8.41 -0.31 -5.29
C TYR A 186 9.49 -1.08 -6.05
N PHE A 187 10.02 -0.47 -7.11
CA PHE A 187 11.17 -1.00 -7.82
C PHE A 187 12.48 -0.53 -7.18
N ARG A 188 13.33 -1.48 -6.78
CA ARG A 188 14.69 -1.22 -6.27
C ARG A 188 15.66 -0.73 -7.35
N ASN A 189 15.26 -0.81 -8.62
CA ASN A 189 16.01 -0.24 -9.74
C ASN A 189 16.02 1.30 -9.73
N LEU A 190 15.12 1.92 -8.96
CA LEU A 190 15.12 3.36 -8.73
C LEU A 190 15.96 3.71 -7.50
N MET A 191 16.54 4.91 -7.52
CA MET A 191 17.24 5.48 -6.36
C MET A 191 16.29 5.66 -5.17
N LYS A 192 16.81 5.52 -3.95
CA LYS A 192 16.07 5.79 -2.70
C LYS A 192 15.42 7.16 -2.68
N TYR A 193 16.10 8.18 -3.23
CA TYR A 193 15.57 9.53 -3.28
C TYR A 193 14.25 9.62 -4.07
N THR A 194 14.15 8.86 -5.17
CA THR A 194 12.93 8.78 -5.98
C THR A 194 11.78 8.17 -5.17
N HIS A 195 12.05 7.14 -4.36
CA HIS A 195 11.04 6.55 -3.47
C HIS A 195 10.53 7.54 -2.41
N SER A 196 11.42 8.36 -1.86
CA SER A 196 11.06 9.36 -0.83
C SER A 196 10.38 10.61 -1.39
N THR A 197 10.23 10.73 -2.70
CA THR A 197 9.58 11.88 -3.34
C THR A 197 8.10 11.58 -3.58
N PRO A 198 7.14 12.24 -2.89
CA PRO A 198 5.71 11.88 -3.00
C PRO A 198 5.12 12.00 -4.41
N LYS A 199 5.73 12.85 -5.27
CA LYS A 199 5.28 13.10 -6.64
C LYS A 199 5.97 12.23 -7.70
N SER A 200 6.83 11.29 -7.31
CA SER A 200 7.61 10.47 -8.24
C SER A 200 6.80 9.36 -8.90
N SER A 201 5.61 9.05 -8.39
CA SER A 201 4.78 7.92 -8.86
C SER A 201 5.52 6.56 -8.80
N ALA A 202 6.56 6.43 -7.97
CA ALA A 202 7.35 5.21 -7.82
C ALA A 202 6.66 4.12 -6.98
N CYS A 203 5.55 4.45 -6.33
CA CYS A 203 4.74 3.54 -5.52
C CYS A 203 3.64 2.92 -6.38
N HIS A 204 3.67 1.59 -6.52
CA HIS A 204 2.63 0.85 -7.20
C HIS A 204 1.74 0.16 -6.19
N LEU A 205 0.46 0.48 -6.22
CA LEU A 205 -0.54 -0.25 -5.46
C LEU A 205 -0.84 -1.57 -6.19
N VAL A 206 -0.55 -2.70 -5.54
CA VAL A 206 -0.63 -4.03 -6.17
C VAL A 206 -1.64 -4.97 -5.51
N GLY A 207 -2.17 -4.60 -4.35
CA GLY A 207 -3.14 -5.42 -3.64
C GLY A 207 -3.90 -4.67 -2.55
N PHE A 208 -5.03 -5.24 -2.14
CA PHE A 208 -5.76 -4.88 -0.94
C PHE A 208 -6.23 -6.14 -0.22
N LEU A 209 -5.91 -6.23 1.07
CA LEU A 209 -6.54 -7.18 1.97
C LEU A 209 -7.69 -6.49 2.70
N LEU A 210 -8.90 -6.95 2.46
CA LEU A 210 -10.09 -6.57 3.21
C LEU A 210 -10.22 -7.54 4.38
N LEU A 211 -9.84 -7.11 5.57
CA LEU A 211 -9.96 -7.91 6.78
C LEU A 211 -11.07 -7.30 7.63
N CYS A 212 -12.29 -7.82 7.47
CA CYS A 212 -13.44 -7.31 8.20
C CYS A 212 -13.40 -7.63 9.70
N HIS A 213 -12.70 -8.68 10.16
CA HIS A 213 -12.50 -8.95 11.59
C HIS A 213 -11.19 -9.72 11.81
N PHE A 214 -10.23 -9.06 12.46
CA PHE A 214 -9.08 -9.71 13.11
C PHE A 214 -9.41 -9.81 14.60
N ASP A 215 -10.39 -10.63 15.00
CA ASP A 215 -10.52 -11.06 16.40
C ASP A 215 -9.52 -12.17 16.69
N VAL A 216 -8.23 -11.84 16.59
CA VAL A 216 -7.17 -12.73 17.08
C VAL A 216 -6.86 -12.31 18.50
N CYS A 217 -7.50 -13.03 19.43
CA CYS A 217 -7.15 -13.16 20.85
C CYS A 217 -7.35 -11.93 21.75
N ALA A 218 -8.59 -11.74 22.20
CA ALA A 218 -8.89 -11.20 23.53
C ALA A 218 -10.02 -12.02 24.20
N SER A 219 -9.88 -13.34 24.23
CA SER A 219 -10.68 -14.22 25.09
C SER A 219 -9.76 -15.29 25.69
N ALA A 220 -8.96 -14.85 26.65
CA ALA A 220 -8.28 -15.70 27.61
C ALA A 220 -7.99 -14.86 28.86
N ALA A 221 -9.06 -14.50 29.56
CA ALA A 221 -9.01 -14.13 30.98
C ALA A 221 -10.35 -14.56 31.57
N GLY A 222 -10.36 -15.79 32.10
CA GLY A 222 -11.25 -16.13 33.21
C GLY A 222 -10.70 -15.52 34.49
#